data_AF-A0A1M6QR80-F1
#
_entry.id   AF-A0A1M6QR80-F1
#
_cell.length_a   1.000
_cell.length_b   1.000
_cell.length_c   1.000
_cell.angle_alpha   90.00
_cell.angle_beta   90.00
_cell.angle_gamma   90.00
#
_symmetry.space_group_name_H-M   'P 1'
#
loop_
_entity.id
_entity.type
_entity.pdbx_description
1 polymer ?
#
loop_
_entity_poly.entity_id
_entity_poly.type
_entity_poly.pdbx_seq_one_letter_code
_entity_poly.pdbx_strand_id
1 'polypeptide(L)'
;MSAIADLITDEMEKQGSIEFTLEETELLNPDLKEYTAFYKIVGESRLKLFRNNKMELVFVRLNDDWMRQGKINITGVDLPLQVKLTWDNDSVDKLAVKKADDQIFQEITSLQIDN
;
A
#
# COMPACT_ATOMS: atom_id res chain seq x y z
N MET A 1 2.08 16.88 9.74
CA MET A 1 1.41 15.96 8.80
C MET A 1 1.12 14.69 9.57
N SER A 2 -0.12 14.19 9.55
CA SER A 2 -0.46 12.89 10.14
C SER A 2 0.37 11.82 9.44
N ALA A 3 1.08 10.96 10.16
CA ALA A 3 1.75 9.86 9.49
C ALA A 3 0.67 8.92 8.95
N ILE A 4 0.81 8.41 7.73
CA ILE A 4 -0.16 7.45 7.14
C ILE A 4 -0.38 6.24 8.07
N ALA A 5 0.67 5.85 8.80
CA ALA A 5 0.64 4.80 9.81
C ALA A 5 -0.33 5.07 10.98
N ASP A 6 -0.64 6.33 11.29
CA ASP A 6 -1.56 6.71 12.36
C ASP A 6 -3.02 6.53 11.96
N LEU A 7 -3.31 6.41 10.65
CA LEU A 7 -4.64 6.07 10.14
C LEU A 7 -5.01 4.60 10.40
N ILE A 8 -4.02 3.76 10.73
CA ILE A 8 -4.19 2.34 11.01
C ILE A 8 -4.29 2.15 12.52
N THR A 9 -5.49 1.83 13.00
CA THR A 9 -5.78 1.60 14.42
C THR A 9 -5.71 0.12 14.78
N ASP A 10 -5.60 -0.18 16.08
CA ASP A 10 -5.54 -1.57 16.57
C ASP A 10 -6.80 -2.37 16.23
N GLU A 11 -7.97 -1.73 16.20
CA GLU A 11 -9.24 -2.36 15.79
C GLU A 11 -9.24 -2.85 14.34
N MET A 12 -8.35 -2.30 13.50
CA MET A 12 -8.23 -2.66 12.09
C MET A 12 -7.25 -3.81 11.88
N GLU A 13 -6.79 -4.51 12.93
CA GLU A 13 -5.82 -5.61 12.80
C GLU A 13 -6.23 -6.62 11.73
N LYS A 14 -7.48 -7.09 11.76
CA LYS A 14 -7.98 -8.19 10.90
C LYS A 14 -8.64 -7.70 9.62
N GLN A 15 -9.34 -6.57 9.70
CA GLN A 15 -10.09 -5.99 8.60
C GLN A 15 -10.01 -4.46 8.70
N GLY A 16 -9.74 -3.79 7.59
CA GLY A 16 -9.64 -2.34 7.58
C GLY A 16 -9.56 -1.76 6.19
N SER A 17 -9.76 -0.44 6.10
CA SER A 17 -9.54 0.32 4.89
C SER A 17 -9.04 1.72 5.24
N ILE A 18 -8.04 2.18 4.48
CA ILE A 18 -7.54 3.55 4.56
C ILE A 18 -7.43 4.12 3.15
N GLU A 19 -7.64 5.43 3.05
CA GLU A 19 -7.47 6.19 1.83
C GLU A 19 -6.67 7.46 2.16
N PHE A 20 -5.63 7.73 1.39
CA PHE A 20 -4.74 8.86 1.61
C PHE A 20 -4.07 9.28 0.30
N THR A 21 -3.37 10.41 0.35
CA THR A 21 -2.67 10.99 -0.79
C THR A 21 -1.17 10.96 -0.54
N LEU A 22 -0.41 10.51 -1.52
CA LEU A 22 1.05 10.65 -1.57
C LEU A 22 1.40 11.88 -2.40
N GLU A 23 2.22 12.75 -1.83
CA GLU A 23 2.62 14.04 -2.44
C GLU A 23 4.14 14.20 -2.48
N GLU A 24 4.87 13.25 -1.89
CA GLU A 24 6.32 13.32 -1.73
C GLU A 24 7.04 12.98 -3.03
N THR A 25 7.81 13.93 -3.55
CA THR A 25 8.55 13.78 -4.81
C THR A 25 9.56 12.64 -4.79
N GLU A 26 10.08 12.26 -3.61
CA GLU A 26 10.97 11.11 -3.46
C GLU A 26 10.32 9.78 -3.89
N LEU A 27 8.98 9.69 -3.85
CA LEU A 27 8.24 8.54 -4.37
C LEU A 27 8.63 8.23 -5.81
N LEU A 28 8.81 9.28 -6.63
CA LEU A 28 9.08 9.15 -8.06
C LEU A 28 10.58 9.14 -8.41
N ASN A 29 11.47 9.21 -7.41
CA ASN A 29 12.91 9.23 -7.65
C ASN A 29 13.42 7.83 -8.09
N PRO A 30 13.87 7.66 -9.36
CA PRO A 30 14.32 6.37 -9.87
C PRO A 30 15.65 5.89 -9.27
N ASP A 31 16.46 6.79 -8.69
CA ASP A 31 17.75 6.46 -8.08
C ASP A 31 17.59 5.81 -6.69
N LEU A 32 16.43 5.98 -6.06
CA LEU A 32 16.12 5.31 -4.79
C LEU A 32 15.78 3.84 -5.07
N LYS A 33 16.52 2.93 -4.44
CA LYS A 33 16.23 1.49 -4.47
C LYS A 33 14.83 1.17 -3.93
N GLU A 34 14.43 1.88 -2.88
CA GLU A 34 13.13 1.72 -2.23
C GLU A 34 12.72 3.05 -1.58
N TYR A 35 11.44 3.41 -1.72
CA TYR A 35 10.82 4.50 -0.97
C TYR A 35 9.70 3.89 -0.11
N THR A 36 9.81 3.97 1.22
CA THR A 36 8.77 3.45 2.12
C THR A 36 7.77 4.56 2.44
N ALA A 37 6.52 4.38 2.01
CA ALA A 37 5.43 5.30 2.35
C ALA A 37 5.01 5.13 3.82
N PHE A 38 4.87 3.88 4.28
CA PHE A 38 4.73 3.58 5.70
C PHE A 38 5.08 2.13 6.03
N TYR A 39 5.33 1.91 7.31
CA TYR A 39 5.40 0.60 7.94
C TYR A 39 4.71 0.67 9.29
N LYS A 40 3.81 -0.28 9.57
CA LYS A 40 3.06 -0.34 10.84
C LYS A 40 2.88 -1.79 11.26
N ILE A 41 3.04 -2.03 12.56
CA ILE A 41 2.71 -3.29 13.22
C ILE A 41 1.42 -3.06 14.00
N VAL A 42 0.45 -3.95 13.82
CA VAL A 42 -0.84 -3.95 14.52
C VAL A 42 -1.14 -5.38 14.93
N GLY A 43 -1.14 -5.65 16.25
CA GLY A 43 -1.23 -7.01 16.77
C GLY A 43 -0.16 -7.93 16.16
N GLU A 44 -0.61 -8.99 15.50
CA GLU A 44 0.27 -9.95 14.80
C GLU A 44 0.51 -9.57 13.32
N SER A 45 -0.21 -8.57 12.80
CA SER A 45 -0.08 -8.13 11.42
C SER A 45 1.01 -7.08 11.23
N ARG A 46 1.82 -7.25 10.19
CA ARG A 46 2.79 -6.26 9.71
C ARG A 46 2.34 -5.73 8.36
N LEU A 47 2.06 -4.44 8.28
CA LEU A 47 1.62 -3.75 7.07
C LEU A 47 2.74 -2.83 6.57
N LYS A 48 3.06 -2.93 5.28
CA LYS A 48 4.04 -2.07 4.62
C LYS A 48 3.52 -1.62 3.26
N LEU A 49 3.62 -0.33 2.99
CA LEU A 49 3.49 0.21 1.64
C LEU A 49 4.80 0.87 1.24
N PHE A 50 5.34 0.45 0.11
CA PHE A 50 6.58 0.99 -0.41
C PHE A 50 6.60 0.97 -1.93
N ARG A 51 7.41 1.83 -2.52
CA ARG A 51 7.71 1.83 -3.94
C ARG A 51 9.07 1.16 -4.14
N ASN A 52 9.15 0.20 -5.06
CA ASN A 52 10.39 -0.53 -5.37
C ASN A 52 11.20 0.11 -6.52
N ASN A 53 12.37 -0.42 -6.83
CA ASN A 53 13.22 0.07 -7.93
C ASN A 53 12.61 -0.10 -9.34
N LYS A 54 11.53 -0.87 -9.50
CA LYS A 54 10.81 -1.04 -10.77
C LYS A 54 9.66 -0.04 -10.94
N MET A 55 9.59 0.98 -10.07
CA MET A 55 8.49 1.94 -10.04
C MET A 55 7.13 1.26 -9.82
N GLU A 56 7.11 0.21 -9.01
CA GLU A 56 5.88 -0.43 -8.57
C GLU A 56 5.58 0.00 -7.14
N LEU A 57 4.35 0.43 -6.87
CA LEU A 57 3.82 0.58 -5.52
C LEU A 57 3.39 -0.80 -5.02
N VAL A 58 3.93 -1.20 -3.88
CA VAL A 58 3.84 -2.55 -3.33
C VAL A 58 3.25 -2.47 -1.94
N PHE A 59 2.08 -3.08 -1.78
CA PHE A 59 1.47 -3.30 -0.48
C PHE A 59 1.77 -4.73 -0.02
N VAL A 60 2.26 -4.87 1.20
CA VAL A 60 2.53 -6.15 1.85
C VAL A 60 1.82 -6.18 3.20
N ARG A 61 1.11 -7.27 3.44
CA ARG A 61 0.59 -7.64 4.75
C ARG A 61 1.11 -9.04 5.10
N LEU A 62 1.70 -9.16 6.26
CA LEU A 62 2.32 -10.40 6.74
C LEU A 62 1.80 -10.69 8.15
N ASN A 63 1.46 -11.94 8.41
CA ASN A 63 1.32 -12.49 9.76
C ASN A 63 2.15 -13.77 9.87
N ASP A 64 1.95 -14.55 10.93
CA ASP A 64 2.73 -15.76 11.18
C ASP A 64 2.41 -16.91 10.20
N ASP A 65 1.20 -16.92 9.62
CA ASP A 65 0.72 -18.01 8.76
C ASP A 65 0.96 -17.73 7.27
N TRP A 66 0.86 -16.48 6.83
CA TRP A 66 0.86 -16.12 5.42
C TRP A 66 1.39 -14.71 5.15
N MET A 67 1.75 -14.48 3.89
CA MET A 67 2.05 -13.17 3.35
C MET A 67 1.12 -12.85 2.18
N ARG A 68 0.51 -11.67 2.15
CA ARG A 68 -0.22 -11.14 1.00
C ARG A 68 0.51 -9.95 0.41
N GLN A 69 0.61 -9.93 -0.92
CA GLN A 69 1.29 -8.86 -1.65
C GLN A 69 0.53 -8.42 -2.90
N GLY A 70 0.27 -7.12 -3.00
CA GLY A 70 -0.27 -6.45 -4.18
C GLY A 70 0.77 -5.50 -4.79
N LYS A 71 0.84 -5.43 -6.12
CA LYS A 71 1.78 -4.55 -6.85
C LYS A 71 1.06 -3.82 -7.97
N ILE A 72 1.22 -2.51 -8.03
CA ILE A 72 0.76 -1.68 -9.15
C ILE A 72 1.94 -0.90 -9.72
N ASN A 73 2.10 -0.97 -11.04
CA ASN A 73 3.09 -0.15 -11.75
C ASN A 73 2.63 1.31 -11.77
N ILE A 74 3.48 2.20 -11.27
CA ILE A 74 3.26 3.64 -11.22
C ILE A 74 4.25 4.41 -12.11
N THR A 75 4.78 3.77 -13.15
CA THR A 75 5.64 4.43 -14.15
C THR A 75 4.83 5.48 -14.90
N GLY A 76 5.39 6.70 -15.00
CA GLY A 76 4.75 7.80 -15.71
C GLY A 76 3.48 8.32 -15.02
N VAL A 77 3.34 8.12 -13.70
CA VAL A 77 2.34 8.84 -12.91
C VAL A 77 2.92 10.15 -12.40
N ASP A 78 2.04 11.15 -12.31
CA ASP A 78 2.32 12.41 -11.66
C ASP A 78 1.75 12.41 -10.23
N LEU A 79 2.31 13.28 -9.38
CA LEU A 79 1.78 13.56 -8.04
C LEU A 79 0.74 14.68 -8.11
N PRO A 80 -0.27 14.70 -7.21
CA PRO A 80 -0.50 13.77 -6.10
C PRO A 80 -1.08 12.42 -6.54
N LEU A 81 -0.72 11.35 -5.83
CA LEU A 81 -1.25 10.00 -6.06
C LEU A 81 -2.21 9.60 -4.93
N GLN A 82 -3.48 9.38 -5.26
CA GLN A 82 -4.45 8.84 -4.30
C GLN A 82 -4.26 7.34 -4.19
N VAL A 83 -4.16 6.84 -2.95
CA VAL A 83 -3.97 5.42 -2.64
C VAL A 83 -5.08 4.97 -1.71
N LYS A 84 -5.70 3.85 -2.05
CA LYS A 84 -6.66 3.14 -1.22
C LYS A 84 -6.16 1.75 -0.92
N LEU A 85 -6.11 1.42 0.36
CA LEU A 85 -5.80 0.08 0.85
C LEU A 85 -7.03 -0.49 1.53
N THR A 86 -7.30 -1.76 1.27
CA THR A 86 -8.33 -2.53 1.98
C THR A 86 -7.74 -3.89 2.31
N TRP A 87 -8.00 -4.40 3.50
CA TRP A 87 -7.53 -5.71 3.90
C TRP A 87 -8.58 -6.42 4.73
N ASP A 88 -8.58 -7.75 4.65
CA ASP A 88 -9.54 -8.61 5.32
C ASP A 88 -8.97 -10.03 5.40
N ASN A 89 -8.80 -10.56 6.62
CA ASN A 89 -8.33 -11.93 6.83
C ASN A 89 -9.20 -12.97 6.13
N ASP A 90 -10.51 -12.78 6.13
CA ASP A 90 -11.49 -13.76 5.64
C ASP A 90 -11.75 -13.62 4.13
N SER A 91 -11.16 -12.61 3.50
CA SER A 91 -11.32 -12.34 2.07
C SER A 91 -9.96 -12.05 1.41
N VAL A 92 -9.80 -10.88 0.81
CA VAL A 92 -8.62 -10.49 0.06
C VAL A 92 -8.15 -9.10 0.44
N ASP A 93 -6.85 -8.88 0.30
CA ASP A 93 -6.28 -7.55 0.44
C ASP A 93 -6.23 -6.87 -0.94
N LYS A 94 -6.52 -5.58 -0.99
CA LYS A 94 -6.57 -4.79 -2.22
C LYS A 94 -5.72 -3.53 -2.11
N LEU A 95 -5.00 -3.24 -3.18
CA LEU A 95 -4.31 -1.99 -3.41
C LEU A 95 -4.98 -1.31 -4.60
N ALA A 96 -5.43 -0.08 -4.42
CA ALA A 96 -5.96 0.75 -5.48
C ALA A 96 -5.22 2.07 -5.54
N VAL A 97 -4.90 2.54 -6.74
CA VAL A 97 -4.25 3.83 -6.96
C VAL A 97 -5.02 4.64 -7.99
N LYS A 98 -5.04 5.95 -7.81
CA LYS A 98 -5.68 6.89 -8.74
C LYS A 98 -4.81 8.13 -8.88
N LYS A 99 -4.56 8.51 -10.13
CA LYS A 99 -3.85 9.75 -10.48
C LYS A 99 -4.77 10.95 -10.30
N ALA A 100 -4.20 12.15 -10.20
CA ALA A 100 -4.96 13.38 -10.07
C ALA A 100 -6.04 13.55 -11.17
N ASP A 101 -5.72 13.17 -12.42
CA ASP A 101 -6.61 13.33 -13.58
C ASP A 101 -7.40 12.06 -13.96
N ASP A 102 -7.12 10.92 -13.32
CA ASP A 102 -7.86 9.70 -13.59
C ASP A 102 -9.23 9.76 -12.90
N GLN A 103 -10.28 9.26 -13.54
CA GLN A 103 -11.60 9.15 -12.91
C GLN A 103 -11.77 7.85 -12.11
N ILE A 104 -10.95 6.84 -12.38
CA ILE A 104 -11.12 5.46 -11.89
C ILE A 104 -9.84 5.02 -11.19
N PHE A 105 -9.99 4.34 -10.05
CA PHE A 105 -8.87 3.67 -9.39
C PHE A 105 -8.43 2.45 -10.22
N GLN A 106 -7.14 2.38 -10.52
CA GLN A 106 -6.52 1.13 -10.91
C GLN A 106 -6.39 0.26 -9.64
N GLU A 107 -7.09 -0.87 -9.60
CA GLU A 107 -7.12 -1.79 -8.46
C GLU A 107 -6.41 -3.10 -8.79
N ILE A 108 -5.70 -3.66 -7.82
CA ILE A 108 -5.18 -5.01 -7.85
C ILE A 108 -5.56 -5.75 -6.55
N THR A 109 -5.89 -7.02 -6.69
CA THR A 109 -6.02 -7.93 -5.56
C THR A 109 -4.65 -8.51 -5.21
N SER A 110 -4.28 -8.45 -3.94
CA SER A 110 -3.04 -9.01 -3.43
C SER A 110 -3.07 -10.52 -3.52
N LEU A 111 -1.94 -11.11 -3.90
CA LEU A 111 -1.77 -12.54 -3.96
C LEU A 111 -1.29 -13.06 -2.60
N GLN A 112 -1.95 -14.10 -2.09
CA GLN A 112 -1.52 -14.82 -0.91
C GLN A 112 -0.39 -15.78 -1.28
N ILE A 113 0.65 -15.76 -0.46
CA ILE A 113 1.82 -16.64 -0.49
C ILE A 113 1.86 -17.26 0.90
N ASP A 114 1.52 -18.53 0.96
CA ASP A 114 1.63 -19.32 2.18
C ASP A 114 3.11 -19.64 2.45
N ASN A 115 3.48 -19.74 3.73
CA ASN A 115 4.84 -20.11 4.15
C ASN A 115 5.20 -21.54 3.76
#